data_AF-A0A256YEZ1-F1
#
_entry.id   AF-A0A256YEZ1-F1
#
_cell.length_a   1.000
_cell.length_b   1.000
_cell.length_c   1.000
_cell.angle_alpha   90.00
_cell.angle_beta   90.00
_cell.angle_gamma   90.00
#
_symmetry.space_group_name_H-M   'P 1'
#
loop_
_entity.id
_entity.type
_entity.pdbx_description
1 polymer ?
#
loop_
_entity_poly.entity_id
_entity_poly.type
_entity_poly.pdbx_seq_one_letter_code
_entity_poly.pdbx_strand_id
1 'polypeptide(L)'
;MVNDLLSFLNSVVDKYSKPGVVVINKYPWIIPTIIGRINEELGVDLFIIITDQYVVDYVEDGLQHVKDFSVDIVTDYRYGGSLIRDNVFDTIFMFNKLFKVLSSESSKEIVVDLTGSDGSIASTAMFSAIKTLGDRAKFTLIESIPMYGIPAYPGSPRWLHKIYVYGEKPENPSLDVNIAYPRTIEWRGSRGIYIAFSKLFNALTPAGYYEAYHSDRRVYPSESNYMEIYCHSNLSFENRYRLAIVNELLGPDENTANMLYNAWKTVSEVLAHDLGERDKTSIDRMIMQIQRYVGAADLIVKQAISPNNHYMDWINEKLHRIILGLANEKQPIAVVPDTNLFYQGIHMALLKASIRSGSPWSSIRGATIYVPKCAETEINGKVAELNVEAGGLQKVSYIMALLANRALLETKYYYGAETLYAVAQPCEVSVAVEASTLPEGRVLLITADHKAFNAWQTLNVCRGKVSCIYIGHSSKPLETDTIYGRFYASVALSLLVYVTSLFTPITIHGSKSTVRLLVKSLKGTTAPVISVSKIKEKE
;
A
#
# COMPACT_ATOMS: atom_id res chain seq x y z
N MET A 1 -33.42 3.77 25.81
CA MET A 1 -32.62 4.22 24.64
C MET A 1 -31.18 4.46 25.03
N VAL A 2 -30.70 5.65 25.44
CA VAL A 2 -29.29 5.79 25.93
C VAL A 2 -28.94 4.84 27.10
N ASN A 3 -29.92 4.58 27.97
CA ASN A 3 -29.76 3.64 29.08
C ASN A 3 -29.52 2.19 28.61
N ASP A 4 -29.82 1.86 27.36
CA ASP A 4 -29.74 0.50 26.83
C ASP A 4 -28.29 0.16 26.48
N LEU A 5 -27.53 1.11 25.90
CA LEU A 5 -26.07 1.00 25.73
C LEU A 5 -25.37 0.85 27.07
N LEU A 6 -25.68 1.76 28.01
CA LEU A 6 -25.02 1.79 29.31
C LEU A 6 -25.33 0.52 30.12
N SER A 7 -26.58 0.03 30.07
CA SER A 7 -26.99 -1.23 30.68
C SER A 7 -26.28 -2.43 30.04
N PHE A 8 -26.20 -2.46 28.70
CA PHE A 8 -25.48 -3.50 27.98
C PHE A 8 -24.00 -3.53 28.37
N LEU A 9 -23.30 -2.39 28.31
CA LEU A 9 -21.89 -2.28 28.69
C LEU A 9 -21.66 -2.73 30.13
N ASN A 10 -22.52 -2.33 31.06
CA ASN A 10 -22.45 -2.76 32.46
C ASN A 10 -22.60 -4.29 32.65
N SER A 11 -23.12 -5.01 31.65
CA SER A 11 -23.27 -6.48 31.68
C SER A 11 -22.15 -7.25 30.96
N VAL A 12 -21.33 -6.57 30.14
CA VAL A 12 -20.33 -7.23 29.29
C VAL A 12 -18.91 -6.73 29.48
N VAL A 13 -18.68 -5.50 29.94
CA VAL A 13 -17.33 -4.89 30.05
C VAL A 13 -16.40 -5.73 30.92
N ASP A 14 -16.93 -6.37 31.96
CA ASP A 14 -16.13 -7.20 32.86
C ASP A 14 -15.50 -8.43 32.18
N LYS A 15 -16.07 -8.88 31.05
CA LYS A 15 -15.58 -10.02 30.26
C LYS A 15 -14.34 -9.70 29.44
N TYR A 16 -14.02 -8.42 29.28
CA TYR A 16 -12.92 -7.94 28.45
C TYR A 16 -11.74 -7.50 29.30
N SER A 17 -10.54 -7.76 28.80
CA SER A 17 -9.29 -7.44 29.50
C SER A 17 -8.95 -5.97 29.40
N LYS A 18 -9.18 -5.35 28.23
CA LYS A 18 -8.80 -3.96 27.98
C LYS A 18 -9.79 -3.25 27.05
N PRO A 19 -10.78 -2.52 27.59
CA PRO A 19 -11.72 -1.77 26.79
C PRO A 19 -11.10 -0.48 26.21
N GLY A 20 -11.53 -0.14 25.01
CA GLY A 20 -11.19 1.10 24.30
C GLY A 20 -12.44 1.89 23.94
N VAL A 21 -12.36 3.21 24.03
CA VAL A 21 -13.39 4.16 23.60
C VAL A 21 -12.84 4.94 22.42
N VAL A 22 -13.53 4.92 21.28
CA VAL A 22 -13.16 5.68 20.08
C VAL A 22 -14.22 6.73 19.83
N VAL A 23 -13.81 8.00 19.84
CA VAL A 23 -14.72 9.14 19.65
C VAL A 23 -14.56 9.69 18.24
N ILE A 24 -15.66 9.74 17.48
CA ILE A 24 -15.66 10.18 16.08
C ILE A 24 -16.76 11.21 15.84
N ASN A 25 -16.36 12.40 15.38
CA ASN A 25 -17.29 13.39 14.82
C ASN A 25 -16.81 14.01 13.51
N LYS A 26 -15.54 13.81 13.13
CA LYS A 26 -14.95 14.51 11.98
C LYS A 26 -14.36 13.58 10.92
N TYR A 27 -13.70 12.50 11.35
CA TYR A 27 -12.93 11.64 10.44
C TYR A 27 -13.36 10.17 10.53
N PRO A 28 -14.58 9.80 10.09
CA PRO A 28 -15.12 8.44 10.25
C PRO A 28 -14.34 7.34 9.50
N TRP A 29 -13.67 7.68 8.39
CA TRP A 29 -12.92 6.72 7.59
C TRP A 29 -11.68 6.13 8.28
N ILE A 30 -11.20 6.74 9.36
CA ILE A 30 -9.98 6.30 10.07
C ILE A 30 -10.25 5.17 11.07
N ILE A 31 -11.52 4.88 11.39
CA ILE A 31 -11.93 3.94 12.44
C ILE A 31 -11.26 2.57 12.33
N PRO A 32 -11.20 1.93 11.14
CA PRO A 32 -10.57 0.63 11.04
C PRO A 32 -9.06 0.66 11.32
N THR A 33 -8.39 1.77 10.97
CA THR A 33 -6.98 2.00 11.31
C THR A 33 -6.82 2.14 12.82
N ILE A 34 -7.71 2.88 13.49
CA ILE A 34 -7.71 3.02 14.95
C ILE A 34 -7.85 1.66 15.61
N ILE A 35 -8.91 0.92 15.27
CA ILE A 35 -9.21 -0.37 15.88
C ILE A 35 -8.04 -1.33 15.67
N GLY A 36 -7.49 -1.37 14.46
CA GLY A 36 -6.38 -2.25 14.16
C GLY A 36 -5.12 -1.96 14.91
N ARG A 37 -4.71 -0.70 14.90
CA ARG A 37 -3.46 -0.28 15.53
C ARG A 37 -3.53 -0.39 17.04
N ILE A 38 -4.64 0.02 17.63
CA ILE A 38 -4.81 -0.05 19.09
C ILE A 38 -4.94 -1.51 19.56
N ASN A 39 -5.60 -2.38 18.79
CA ASN A 39 -5.61 -3.81 19.09
C ASN A 39 -4.19 -4.41 18.99
N GLU A 40 -3.50 -4.20 17.86
CA GLU A 40 -2.16 -4.77 17.62
C GLU A 40 -1.10 -4.27 18.60
N GLU A 41 -1.13 -2.98 18.99
CA GLU A 41 -0.07 -2.37 19.79
C GLU A 41 -0.41 -2.28 21.29
N LEU A 42 -1.69 -2.15 21.65
CA LEU A 42 -2.13 -1.95 23.03
C LEU A 42 -3.01 -3.09 23.57
N GLY A 43 -3.39 -4.06 22.74
CA GLY A 43 -4.12 -5.26 23.16
C GLY A 43 -5.58 -5.00 23.54
N VAL A 44 -6.19 -3.95 22.98
CA VAL A 44 -7.61 -3.66 23.21
C VAL A 44 -8.49 -4.71 22.52
N ASP A 45 -9.35 -5.36 23.30
CA ASP A 45 -10.22 -6.46 22.88
C ASP A 45 -11.70 -6.08 22.76
N LEU A 46 -12.09 -4.93 23.34
CA LEU A 46 -13.42 -4.31 23.18
C LEU A 46 -13.30 -2.85 22.71
N PHE A 47 -13.97 -2.49 21.63
CA PHE A 47 -14.06 -1.12 21.13
C PHE A 47 -15.49 -0.56 21.27
N ILE A 48 -15.62 0.54 21.99
CA ILE A 48 -16.85 1.31 22.16
C ILE A 48 -16.74 2.54 21.28
N ILE A 49 -17.53 2.56 20.20
CA ILE A 49 -17.49 3.61 19.19
C ILE A 49 -18.60 4.60 19.49
N ILE A 50 -18.17 5.82 19.78
CA ILE A 50 -19.03 6.95 20.01
C ILE A 50 -19.04 7.80 18.76
N THR A 51 -20.22 8.05 18.22
CA THR A 51 -20.38 8.78 16.96
C THR A 51 -21.13 10.08 17.17
N ASP A 52 -20.98 10.99 16.21
CA ASP A 52 -21.91 12.07 15.94
C ASP A 52 -22.96 11.59 14.91
N GLN A 53 -24.20 12.05 15.03
CA GLN A 53 -25.30 11.67 14.13
C GLN A 53 -24.98 11.87 12.64
N TYR A 54 -24.17 12.87 12.29
CA TYR A 54 -23.86 13.19 10.90
C TYR A 54 -22.82 12.27 10.26
N VAL A 55 -22.14 11.43 11.04
CA VAL A 55 -21.08 10.55 10.55
C VAL A 55 -21.41 9.06 10.61
N VAL A 56 -22.59 8.70 11.14
CA VAL A 56 -23.01 7.30 11.39
C VAL A 56 -22.86 6.42 10.15
N ASP A 57 -23.42 6.85 9.01
CA ASP A 57 -23.39 6.06 7.76
C ASP A 57 -21.96 5.73 7.33
N TYR A 58 -21.05 6.72 7.40
CA TYR A 58 -19.64 6.53 7.08
C TYR A 58 -18.90 5.63 8.07
N VAL A 59 -19.30 5.65 9.34
CA VAL A 59 -18.78 4.74 10.36
C VAL A 59 -19.24 3.32 10.08
N GLU A 60 -20.52 3.12 9.75
CA GLU A 60 -21.06 1.79 9.40
C GLU A 60 -20.33 1.18 8.21
N ASP A 61 -20.08 1.97 7.17
CA ASP A 61 -19.30 1.54 6.01
C ASP A 61 -17.86 1.19 6.39
N GLY A 62 -17.20 2.04 7.19
CA GLY A 62 -15.83 1.80 7.66
C GLY A 62 -15.71 0.49 8.45
N LEU A 63 -16.66 0.20 9.32
CA LEU A 63 -16.65 -0.99 10.18
C LEU A 63 -16.78 -2.31 9.41
N GLN A 64 -17.22 -2.29 8.15
CA GLN A 64 -17.21 -3.48 7.31
C GLN A 64 -15.80 -4.02 7.09
N HIS A 65 -14.77 -3.17 7.19
CA HIS A 65 -13.36 -3.53 7.05
C HIS A 65 -12.74 -4.13 8.32
N VAL A 66 -13.49 -4.16 9.42
CA VAL A 66 -13.02 -4.58 10.76
C VAL A 66 -13.56 -5.98 11.12
N LYS A 67 -14.22 -6.67 10.19
CA LYS A 67 -14.81 -7.99 10.45
C LYS A 67 -13.79 -9.12 10.64
N ASP A 68 -12.56 -8.92 10.18
CA ASP A 68 -11.49 -9.93 10.25
C ASP A 68 -10.72 -9.91 11.57
N PHE A 69 -11.03 -8.99 12.47
CA PHE A 69 -10.38 -8.90 13.76
C PHE A 69 -11.07 -9.75 14.81
N SER A 70 -10.28 -10.35 15.68
CA SER A 70 -10.74 -10.94 16.94
C SER A 70 -10.97 -9.85 18.00
N VAL A 71 -11.85 -8.88 17.72
CA VAL A 71 -12.24 -7.82 18.67
C VAL A 71 -13.75 -7.62 18.65
N ASP A 72 -14.31 -7.28 19.80
CA ASP A 72 -15.73 -6.93 19.89
C ASP A 72 -15.94 -5.43 19.73
N ILE A 73 -16.98 -5.06 18.98
CA ILE A 73 -17.27 -3.67 18.63
C ILE A 73 -18.71 -3.33 19.04
N VAL A 74 -18.85 -2.28 19.83
CA VAL A 74 -20.12 -1.76 20.30
C VAL A 74 -20.25 -0.32 19.83
N THR A 75 -21.32 0.01 19.12
CA THR A 75 -21.54 1.36 18.60
C THR A 75 -22.74 2.01 19.26
N ASP A 76 -22.65 3.29 19.60
CA ASP A 76 -23.71 3.99 20.31
C ASP A 76 -25.02 4.12 19.52
N TYR A 77 -24.94 4.40 18.22
CA TYR A 77 -26.10 4.56 17.34
C TYR A 77 -26.97 3.30 17.27
N ARG A 78 -26.40 2.10 17.47
CA ARG A 78 -27.17 0.83 17.54
C ARG A 78 -28.01 0.69 18.81
N TYR A 79 -27.74 1.50 19.84
CA TYR A 79 -28.38 1.42 21.15
C TYR A 79 -29.12 2.73 21.51
N GLY A 80 -29.80 3.33 20.54
CA GLY A 80 -30.71 4.46 20.79
C GLY A 80 -30.11 5.86 20.58
N GLY A 81 -29.04 5.96 19.78
CA GLY A 81 -28.58 7.21 19.17
C GLY A 81 -27.25 7.76 19.71
N SER A 82 -26.63 8.62 18.92
CA SER A 82 -25.37 9.35 19.16
C SER A 82 -25.20 9.84 20.60
N LEU A 83 -24.08 9.51 21.27
CA LEU A 83 -23.75 10.10 22.58
C LEU A 83 -23.13 11.49 22.44
N ILE A 84 -22.61 11.84 21.25
CA ILE A 84 -22.24 13.21 20.91
C ILE A 84 -23.54 13.97 20.64
N ARG A 85 -23.74 15.08 21.37
CA ARG A 85 -24.94 15.91 21.31
C ARG A 85 -24.60 17.26 20.72
N ASP A 86 -25.60 17.94 20.19
CA ASP A 86 -25.46 19.29 19.61
C ASP A 86 -24.87 20.29 20.63
N ASN A 87 -25.09 20.06 21.93
CA ASN A 87 -24.54 20.84 23.03
C ASN A 87 -23.37 20.12 23.73
N VAL A 88 -22.28 20.85 23.96
CA VAL A 88 -21.10 20.38 24.71
C VAL A 88 -21.46 19.93 26.13
N PHE A 89 -22.36 20.61 26.84
CA PHE A 89 -22.76 20.22 28.20
C PHE A 89 -23.47 18.87 28.24
N ASP A 90 -24.35 18.62 27.27
CA ASP A 90 -25.04 17.34 27.16
C ASP A 90 -24.05 16.24 26.77
N THR A 91 -23.11 16.53 25.86
CA THR A 91 -22.02 15.61 25.52
C THR A 91 -21.17 15.25 26.74
N ILE A 92 -20.77 16.25 27.56
CA ILE A 92 -20.04 16.02 28.83
C ILE A 92 -20.84 15.12 29.77
N PHE A 93 -22.15 15.38 29.92
CA PHE A 93 -23.01 14.59 30.79
C PHE A 93 -23.06 13.12 30.33
N MET A 94 -23.15 12.90 29.03
CA MET A 94 -23.17 11.57 28.42
C MET A 94 -21.85 10.83 28.56
N PHE A 95 -20.72 11.50 28.30
CA PHE A 95 -19.38 10.91 28.46
C PHE A 95 -19.09 10.54 29.91
N ASN A 96 -19.44 11.41 30.87
CA ASN A 96 -19.30 11.10 32.29
C ASN A 96 -20.09 9.84 32.69
N LYS A 97 -21.31 9.66 32.15
CA LYS A 97 -22.10 8.45 32.39
C LYS A 97 -21.42 7.21 31.82
N LEU A 98 -20.93 7.28 30.58
CA LEU A 98 -20.21 6.18 29.94
C LEU A 98 -18.95 5.80 30.73
N PHE A 99 -18.07 6.76 31.01
CA PHE A 99 -16.84 6.49 31.75
C PHE A 99 -17.12 6.01 33.17
N LYS A 100 -18.23 6.41 33.80
CA LYS A 100 -18.65 5.87 35.09
C LYS A 100 -19.02 4.39 35.00
N VAL A 101 -19.68 3.95 33.93
CA VAL A 101 -19.93 2.52 33.69
C VAL A 101 -18.61 1.78 33.52
N LEU A 102 -17.67 2.31 32.74
CA LEU A 102 -16.35 1.70 32.56
C LEU A 102 -15.49 1.73 33.83
N SER A 103 -15.80 2.60 34.78
CA SER A 103 -15.04 2.75 36.03
C SER A 103 -15.31 1.65 37.07
N SER A 104 -16.31 0.79 36.84
CA SER A 104 -16.84 -0.18 37.82
C SER A 104 -15.80 -1.17 38.36
N GLU A 105 -14.75 -1.49 37.60
CA GLU A 105 -13.61 -2.26 38.08
C GLU A 105 -12.35 -1.40 38.29
N SER A 106 -11.73 -1.53 39.46
CA SER A 106 -10.64 -0.66 39.91
C SER A 106 -9.30 -0.87 39.20
N SER A 107 -9.10 -1.98 38.48
CA SER A 107 -7.78 -2.38 37.95
C SER A 107 -7.60 -2.24 36.43
N LYS A 108 -8.65 -1.97 35.66
CA LYS A 108 -8.56 -1.97 34.18
C LYS A 108 -8.14 -0.60 33.64
N GLU A 109 -7.09 -0.58 32.82
CA GLU A 109 -6.77 0.56 31.95
C GLU A 109 -7.84 0.71 30.86
N ILE A 110 -8.25 1.94 30.57
CA ILE A 110 -9.21 2.25 29.50
C ILE A 110 -8.50 3.13 28.47
N VAL A 111 -8.43 2.64 27.24
CA VAL A 111 -7.86 3.40 26.12
C VAL A 111 -8.93 4.34 25.58
N VAL A 112 -8.60 5.62 25.38
CA VAL A 112 -9.49 6.61 24.78
C VAL A 112 -8.81 7.19 23.54
N ASP A 113 -9.29 6.81 22.35
CA ASP A 113 -8.79 7.35 21.09
C ASP A 113 -9.55 8.62 20.68
N LEU A 114 -8.77 9.64 20.35
CA LEU A 114 -9.26 10.97 19.99
C LEU A 114 -9.01 11.28 18.50
N THR A 115 -8.49 10.34 17.73
CA THR A 115 -8.00 10.58 16.36
C THR A 115 -9.13 10.92 15.38
N GLY A 116 -10.31 10.34 15.58
CA GLY A 116 -11.51 10.59 14.77
C GLY A 116 -12.25 11.90 15.06
N SER A 117 -11.78 12.66 16.06
CA SER A 117 -12.49 13.82 16.62
C SER A 117 -11.88 15.17 16.22
N ASP A 118 -12.70 16.22 16.23
CA ASP A 118 -12.21 17.59 16.28
C ASP A 118 -11.72 17.99 17.68
N GLY A 119 -11.11 19.18 17.78
CA GLY A 119 -10.53 19.66 19.04
C GLY A 119 -11.54 19.83 20.18
N SER A 120 -12.79 20.22 19.88
CA SER A 120 -13.80 20.43 20.93
C SER A 120 -14.33 19.12 21.49
N ILE A 121 -14.63 18.15 20.63
CA ILE A 121 -15.10 16.83 21.06
C ILE A 121 -13.97 16.05 21.71
N ALA A 122 -12.75 16.10 21.15
CA ALA A 122 -11.58 15.46 21.74
C ALA A 122 -11.30 15.98 23.16
N SER A 123 -11.34 17.31 23.36
CA SER A 123 -11.16 17.93 24.69
C SER A 123 -12.26 17.53 25.66
N THR A 124 -13.49 17.43 25.18
CA THR A 124 -14.66 17.01 25.98
C THR A 124 -14.54 15.56 26.45
N ALA A 125 -14.14 14.65 25.55
CA ALA A 125 -13.84 13.26 25.86
C ALA A 125 -12.70 13.14 26.87
N MET A 126 -11.59 13.85 26.63
CA MET A 126 -10.43 13.87 27.50
C MET A 126 -10.79 14.35 28.91
N PHE A 127 -11.47 15.49 29.03
CA PHE A 127 -11.86 16.04 30.33
C PHE A 127 -12.77 15.08 31.11
N SER A 128 -13.75 14.48 30.43
CA SER A 128 -14.70 13.56 31.06
C SER A 128 -14.04 12.26 31.50
N ALA A 129 -13.12 11.74 30.69
CA ALA A 129 -12.31 10.56 31.00
C ALA A 129 -11.39 10.82 32.20
N ILE A 130 -10.60 11.90 32.19
CA ILE A 130 -9.71 12.26 33.31
C ILE A 130 -10.52 12.40 34.61
N LYS A 131 -11.64 13.14 34.56
CA LYS A 131 -12.49 13.39 35.72
C LYS A 131 -13.03 12.10 36.36
N THR A 132 -13.34 11.08 35.54
CA THR A 132 -14.06 9.88 35.99
C THR A 132 -13.14 8.67 36.21
N LEU A 133 -12.13 8.52 35.36
CA LEU A 133 -11.23 7.37 35.34
C LEU A 133 -9.90 7.65 36.03
N GLY A 134 -9.47 8.92 36.11
CA GLY A 134 -8.16 9.31 36.62
C GLY A 134 -7.03 8.70 35.80
N ASP A 135 -6.02 8.15 36.48
CA ASP A 135 -4.80 7.58 35.88
C ASP A 135 -5.05 6.32 35.02
N ARG A 136 -6.25 5.74 35.12
CA ARG A 136 -6.68 4.60 34.28
C ARG A 136 -6.96 5.01 32.83
N ALA A 137 -7.22 6.28 32.55
CA ALA A 137 -7.44 6.74 31.18
C ALA A 137 -6.09 6.88 30.44
N LYS A 138 -5.92 6.11 29.37
CA LYS A 138 -4.80 6.25 28.43
C LYS A 138 -5.30 6.88 27.15
N PHE A 139 -4.81 8.06 26.81
CA PHE A 139 -5.25 8.72 25.59
C PHE A 139 -4.39 8.29 24.42
N THR A 140 -5.02 8.07 23.28
CA THR A 140 -4.34 7.70 22.05
C THR A 140 -4.65 8.67 20.93
N LEU A 141 -3.62 8.93 20.14
CA LEU A 141 -3.70 9.68 18.89
C LEU A 141 -2.85 8.93 17.87
N ILE A 142 -3.44 8.63 16.72
CA ILE A 142 -2.71 7.98 15.63
C ILE A 142 -2.36 9.05 14.59
N GLU A 143 -1.07 9.29 14.40
CA GLU A 143 -0.59 9.95 13.19
C GLU A 143 -0.86 8.99 12.03
N SER A 144 -2.01 9.19 11.43
CA SER A 144 -2.42 8.39 10.29
C SER A 144 -2.07 9.11 9.00
N ILE A 145 -1.83 8.29 7.99
CA ILE A 145 -2.16 8.62 6.63
C ILE A 145 -3.69 8.46 6.50
N PRO A 146 -4.51 9.51 6.43
CA PRO A 146 -5.74 9.41 5.66
C PRO A 146 -5.40 9.87 4.24
N MET A 147 -4.84 8.95 3.46
CA MET A 147 -5.09 8.96 2.04
C MET A 147 -6.45 8.30 1.90
N TYR A 148 -7.45 9.05 1.44
CA TYR A 148 -8.73 8.47 1.03
C TYR A 148 -8.43 7.22 0.18
N GLY A 149 -9.09 6.09 0.39
CA GLY A 149 -8.86 4.89 -0.43
C GLY A 149 -7.59 4.05 -0.13
N ILE A 150 -6.70 4.43 0.80
CA ILE A 150 -5.89 3.37 1.44
C ILE A 150 -6.91 2.53 2.20
N PRO A 151 -7.03 1.21 1.91
CA PRO A 151 -7.93 0.38 2.68
C PRO A 151 -7.59 0.59 4.15
N ALA A 152 -8.62 0.94 4.92
CA ALA A 152 -8.55 1.12 6.35
C ALA A 152 -8.31 -0.28 6.98
N TYR A 153 -7.12 -0.81 6.71
CA TYR A 153 -6.74 -2.17 7.00
C TYR A 153 -5.71 -2.12 8.12
N PRO A 154 -5.73 -3.12 9.01
CA PRO A 154 -4.83 -3.20 10.16
C PRO A 154 -3.45 -3.66 9.73
N GLY A 155 -3.40 -4.43 8.65
CA GLY A 155 -2.19 -4.92 8.03
C GLY A 155 -1.66 -3.96 6.98
N SER A 156 -1.62 -2.65 7.21
CA SER A 156 -0.51 -1.86 6.67
C SER A 156 0.74 -2.15 7.53
N PRO A 157 1.96 -1.86 7.09
CA PRO A 157 3.12 -2.02 7.97
C PRO A 157 3.05 -1.03 9.13
N ARG A 158 3.46 -1.46 10.33
CA ARG A 158 3.43 -0.64 11.57
C ARG A 158 4.02 0.76 11.38
N TRP A 159 5.13 0.88 10.64
CA TRP A 159 5.83 2.14 10.39
C TRP A 159 5.04 3.21 9.61
N LEU A 160 3.87 2.90 9.06
CA LEU A 160 3.02 3.89 8.40
C LEU A 160 2.05 4.62 9.35
N HIS A 161 1.86 4.09 10.55
CA HIS A 161 0.93 4.63 11.52
C HIS A 161 1.66 4.78 12.84
N LYS A 162 1.91 6.03 13.22
CA LYS A 162 2.56 6.29 14.50
C LYS A 162 1.49 6.46 15.56
N ILE A 163 1.55 5.64 16.59
CA ILE A 163 0.65 5.76 17.74
C ILE A 163 1.33 6.61 18.80
N TYR A 164 0.65 7.66 19.24
CA TYR A 164 0.98 8.43 20.42
C TYR A 164 0.08 7.98 21.56
N VAL A 165 0.68 7.68 22.71
CA VAL A 165 0.00 7.29 23.94
C VAL A 165 0.32 8.34 25.00
N TYR A 166 -0.69 8.89 25.64
CA TYR A 166 -0.54 9.81 26.77
C TYR A 166 -1.02 9.13 28.06
N GLY A 167 -0.15 9.09 29.08
CA GLY A 167 -0.38 8.43 30.36
C GLY A 167 0.83 7.60 30.82
N GLU A 168 0.76 6.98 32.01
CA GLU A 168 1.81 6.03 32.47
C GLU A 168 2.02 4.89 31.47
N LYS A 169 3.27 4.45 31.32
CA LYS A 169 3.66 3.35 30.42
C LYS A 169 2.87 2.09 30.78
N PRO A 170 2.26 1.39 29.81
CA PRO A 170 1.64 0.09 30.04
C PRO A 170 2.62 -0.85 30.76
N GLU A 171 2.18 -1.44 31.88
CA GLU A 171 3.03 -2.29 32.74
C GLU A 171 3.52 -3.57 32.02
N ASN A 172 2.82 -4.01 30.96
CA ASN A 172 3.20 -5.16 30.14
C ASN A 172 3.62 -4.73 28.72
N PRO A 173 4.93 -4.61 28.44
CA PRO A 173 5.43 -4.37 27.08
C PRO A 173 5.31 -5.62 26.18
N SER A 174 5.06 -6.80 26.74
CA SER A 174 4.97 -8.07 26.00
C SER A 174 3.52 -8.52 25.85
N LEU A 175 2.70 -7.73 25.17
CA LEU A 175 1.47 -8.25 24.58
C LEU A 175 1.91 -9.20 23.46
N ASP A 176 1.80 -10.50 23.71
CA ASP A 176 2.13 -11.53 22.73
C ASP A 176 0.99 -11.65 21.72
N VAL A 177 0.72 -10.57 20.99
CA VAL A 177 -0.25 -10.55 19.90
C VAL A 177 0.29 -11.49 18.82
N ASN A 178 -0.31 -12.67 18.73
CA ASN A 178 0.11 -13.69 17.78
C ASN A 178 -0.50 -13.40 16.41
N ILE A 179 0.16 -12.54 15.63
CA ILE A 179 -0.22 -12.30 14.23
C ILE A 179 0.21 -13.52 13.40
N ALA A 180 -0.76 -14.27 12.90
CA ALA A 180 -0.50 -15.39 12.01
C ALA A 180 0.09 -14.90 10.67
N TYR A 181 1.26 -15.42 10.30
CA TYR A 181 1.84 -15.14 8.97
C TYR A 181 1.00 -15.80 7.86
N PRO A 182 0.84 -15.15 6.70
CA PRO A 182 0.18 -15.76 5.55
C PRO A 182 1.01 -16.96 5.07
N ARG A 183 0.41 -18.16 4.92
CA ARG A 183 1.13 -19.36 4.43
C ARG A 183 1.41 -19.30 2.93
N THR A 184 0.60 -18.57 2.18
CA THR A 184 0.74 -18.37 0.74
C THR A 184 0.38 -16.95 0.35
N ILE A 185 1.11 -16.39 -0.60
CA ILE A 185 0.85 -15.08 -1.19
C ILE A 185 0.60 -15.27 -2.69
N GLU A 186 -0.61 -14.95 -3.12
CA GLU A 186 -1.06 -15.01 -4.52
C GLU A 186 -1.11 -13.60 -5.10
N TRP A 187 -0.80 -13.45 -6.39
CA TRP A 187 -1.01 -12.16 -7.06
C TRP A 187 -2.49 -11.78 -7.13
N ARG A 188 -2.86 -10.71 -6.44
CA ARG A 188 -4.21 -10.10 -6.47
C ARG A 188 -4.13 -8.61 -6.81
N GLY A 189 -3.20 -8.25 -7.69
CA GLY A 189 -2.78 -6.87 -7.95
C GLY A 189 -1.82 -6.35 -6.89
N SER A 190 -1.17 -5.22 -7.19
CA SER A 190 -0.21 -4.56 -6.32
C SER A 190 -0.77 -4.26 -4.93
N ARG A 191 -2.05 -3.88 -4.83
CA ARG A 191 -2.78 -3.73 -3.56
C ARG A 191 -2.81 -5.02 -2.74
N GLY A 192 -3.14 -6.14 -3.36
CA GLY A 192 -3.20 -7.45 -2.70
C GLY A 192 -1.84 -7.92 -2.22
N ILE A 193 -0.80 -7.73 -3.03
CA ILE A 193 0.60 -8.01 -2.65
C ILE A 193 1.01 -7.14 -1.45
N TYR A 194 0.76 -5.84 -1.52
CA TYR A 194 1.05 -4.91 -0.43
C TYR A 194 0.36 -5.33 0.88
N ILE A 195 -0.92 -5.67 0.86
CA ILE A 195 -1.66 -6.13 2.04
C ILE A 195 -1.05 -7.43 2.61
N ALA A 196 -0.75 -8.42 1.75
CA ALA A 196 -0.20 -9.70 2.19
C ALA A 196 1.19 -9.55 2.82
N PHE A 197 2.06 -8.76 2.20
CA PHE A 197 3.40 -8.49 2.75
C PHE A 197 3.35 -7.62 3.99
N SER A 198 2.42 -6.69 4.09
CA SER A 198 2.27 -5.88 5.29
C SER A 198 1.84 -6.72 6.50
N LYS A 199 0.93 -7.69 6.31
CA LYS A 199 0.64 -8.72 7.34
C LYS A 199 1.87 -9.53 7.70
N LEU A 200 2.65 -9.96 6.69
CA LEU A 200 3.87 -10.70 6.92
C LEU A 200 4.87 -9.86 7.73
N PHE A 201 5.12 -8.61 7.34
CA PHE A 201 6.02 -7.70 8.05
C PHE A 201 5.58 -7.50 9.49
N ASN A 202 4.30 -7.23 9.77
CA ASN A 202 3.81 -7.10 11.15
C ASN A 202 3.96 -8.41 11.96
N ALA A 203 3.84 -9.57 11.33
CA ALA A 203 4.09 -10.85 12.01
C ALA A 203 5.58 -11.08 12.35
N LEU A 204 6.49 -10.43 11.62
CA LEU A 204 7.94 -10.55 11.81
C LEU A 204 8.52 -9.49 12.77
N THR A 205 7.81 -8.40 13.03
CA THR A 205 8.24 -7.35 13.95
C THR A 205 7.52 -7.45 15.31
N PRO A 206 8.11 -6.98 16.42
CA PRO A 206 7.46 -7.00 17.73
C PRO A 206 6.28 -6.01 17.81
N ALA A 207 5.37 -6.23 18.76
CA ALA A 207 4.34 -5.27 19.13
C ALA A 207 4.90 -4.24 20.14
N GLY A 208 4.20 -3.12 20.34
CA GLY A 208 4.56 -2.07 21.28
C GLY A 208 5.32 -0.90 20.64
N TYR A 209 5.18 -0.68 19.33
CA TYR A 209 5.77 0.45 18.62
C TYR A 209 4.89 1.69 18.72
N TYR A 210 4.90 2.31 19.89
CA TYR A 210 4.23 3.59 20.14
C TYR A 210 5.15 4.55 20.88
N GLU A 211 4.81 5.82 20.81
CA GLU A 211 5.49 6.87 21.54
C GLU A 211 4.65 7.27 22.76
N ALA A 212 5.24 7.17 23.95
CA ALA A 212 4.55 7.48 25.19
C ALA A 212 4.96 8.86 25.74
N TYR A 213 3.98 9.63 26.17
CA TYR A 213 4.16 10.88 26.89
C TYR A 213 3.72 10.70 28.34
N HIS A 214 4.68 10.81 29.26
CA HIS A 214 4.44 10.68 30.69
C HIS A 214 5.23 11.73 31.47
N SER A 215 4.55 12.53 32.29
CA SER A 215 5.18 13.46 33.25
C SER A 215 6.32 14.29 32.64
N ASP A 216 6.04 14.93 31.49
CA ASP A 216 6.97 15.73 30.66
C ASP A 216 8.10 14.97 29.94
N ARG A 217 8.10 13.64 30.00
CA ARG A 217 9.07 12.79 29.28
C ARG A 217 8.43 12.10 28.10
N ARG A 218 9.15 12.14 26.99
CA ARG A 218 8.86 11.40 25.75
C ARG A 218 9.66 10.10 25.77
N VAL A 219 8.97 8.97 25.77
CA VAL A 219 9.57 7.63 25.75
C VAL A 219 9.36 7.02 24.37
N TYR A 220 10.45 6.61 23.75
CA TYR A 220 10.45 5.90 22.46
C TYR A 220 10.73 4.41 22.68
N PRO A 221 10.30 3.53 21.77
CA PRO A 221 10.87 2.19 21.65
C PRO A 221 12.38 2.35 21.44
N SER A 222 13.19 1.88 22.40
CA SER A 222 14.63 2.13 22.42
C SER A 222 15.43 1.21 21.49
N GLU A 223 14.82 0.16 20.94
CA GLU A 223 15.49 -0.81 20.09
C GLU A 223 15.37 -0.45 18.61
N SER A 224 16.51 -0.14 18.00
CA SER A 224 16.66 -0.05 16.54
C SER A 224 16.66 -1.45 15.92
N ASN A 225 15.47 -2.04 15.85
CA ASN A 225 15.23 -3.30 15.17
C ASN A 225 15.19 -3.10 13.65
N TYR A 226 15.79 -4.04 12.92
CA TYR A 226 15.86 -4.01 11.47
C TYR A 226 15.35 -5.30 10.88
N MET A 227 14.50 -5.16 9.86
CA MET A 227 14.11 -6.26 9.01
C MET A 227 15.05 -6.32 7.81
N GLU A 228 15.71 -7.46 7.64
CA GLU A 228 16.68 -7.71 6.58
C GLU A 228 16.13 -8.72 5.58
N ILE A 229 16.26 -8.40 4.29
CA ILE A 229 15.74 -9.22 3.20
C ILE A 229 16.90 -9.69 2.34
N TYR A 230 16.98 -11.00 2.14
CA TYR A 230 18.05 -11.65 1.37
C TYR A 230 17.47 -12.50 0.24
N CYS A 231 18.11 -12.48 -0.93
CA CYS A 231 17.93 -13.52 -1.93
C CYS A 231 19.06 -14.55 -1.88
N HIS A 232 18.80 -15.72 -2.46
CA HIS A 232 19.72 -16.86 -2.45
C HIS A 232 19.90 -17.43 -3.85
N SER A 233 21.10 -17.89 -4.16
CA SER A 233 21.28 -18.73 -5.36
C SER A 233 20.51 -20.04 -5.22
N ASN A 234 19.89 -20.49 -6.31
CA ASN A 234 19.27 -21.82 -6.37
C ASN A 234 20.33 -22.94 -6.31
N LEU A 235 21.58 -22.65 -6.70
CA LEU A 235 22.70 -23.60 -6.73
C LEU A 235 23.47 -23.65 -5.40
N SER A 236 23.56 -22.52 -4.68
CA SER A 236 24.21 -22.44 -3.37
C SER A 236 23.38 -21.60 -2.41
N PHE A 237 22.61 -22.27 -1.55
CA PHE A 237 21.71 -21.61 -0.61
C PHE A 237 22.45 -20.88 0.53
N GLU A 238 23.70 -21.26 0.80
CA GLU A 238 24.55 -20.63 1.81
C GLU A 238 24.94 -19.20 1.42
N ASN A 239 25.00 -18.91 0.12
CA ASN A 239 25.28 -17.56 -0.38
C ASN A 239 24.03 -16.68 -0.23
N ARG A 240 24.05 -15.81 0.78
CA ARG A 240 22.98 -14.82 1.03
C ARG A 240 23.38 -13.48 0.48
N TYR A 241 22.52 -12.90 -0.35
CA TYR A 241 22.75 -11.57 -0.91
C TYR A 241 21.65 -10.62 -0.43
N ARG A 242 22.05 -9.55 0.27
CA ARG A 242 21.11 -8.61 0.87
C ARG A 242 20.46 -7.75 -0.21
N LEU A 243 19.13 -7.70 -0.23
CA LEU A 243 18.34 -6.87 -1.14
C LEU A 243 17.94 -5.55 -0.49
N ALA A 244 17.48 -5.59 0.76
CA ALA A 244 16.99 -4.43 1.48
C ALA A 244 17.19 -4.60 3.00
N ILE A 245 17.34 -3.48 3.67
CA ILE A 245 17.19 -3.35 5.12
C ILE A 245 16.16 -2.27 5.38
N VAL A 246 15.25 -2.49 6.32
CA VAL A 246 14.26 -1.51 6.73
C VAL A 246 14.22 -1.43 8.24
N ASN A 247 14.21 -0.21 8.78
CA ASN A 247 14.01 -0.01 10.21
C ASN A 247 12.55 -0.36 10.55
N GLU A 248 12.36 -1.29 11.49
CA GLU A 248 11.03 -1.82 11.81
C GLU A 248 10.07 -0.78 12.39
N LEU A 249 10.61 0.28 13.02
CA LEU A 249 9.84 1.39 13.58
C LEU A 249 9.60 2.52 12.57
N LEU A 250 10.63 2.92 11.82
CA LEU A 250 10.60 4.11 10.95
C LEU A 250 10.17 3.82 9.52
N GLY A 251 10.28 2.56 9.08
CA GLY A 251 9.97 2.14 7.72
C GLY A 251 11.02 2.56 6.70
N PRO A 252 10.67 2.51 5.40
CA PRO A 252 11.59 2.85 4.33
C PRO A 252 12.08 4.29 4.41
N ASP A 253 13.39 4.44 4.54
CA ASP A 253 14.13 5.70 4.52
C ASP A 253 14.90 5.87 3.20
N GLU A 254 15.77 6.88 3.11
CA GLU A 254 16.62 7.12 1.94
C GLU A 254 17.57 5.94 1.68
N ASN A 255 18.12 5.32 2.72
CA ASN A 255 18.98 4.15 2.57
C ASN A 255 18.19 2.95 2.00
N THR A 256 16.98 2.71 2.51
CA THR A 256 16.07 1.69 1.99
C THR A 256 15.77 1.95 0.52
N ALA A 257 15.46 3.19 0.14
CA ALA A 257 15.20 3.56 -1.25
C ALA A 257 16.41 3.32 -2.17
N ASN A 258 17.63 3.64 -1.71
CA ASN A 258 18.87 3.32 -2.41
C ASN A 258 19.06 1.81 -2.59
N MET A 259 18.77 1.02 -1.55
CA MET A 259 18.84 -0.44 -1.64
C MET A 259 17.79 -1.00 -2.58
N LEU A 260 16.53 -0.54 -2.53
CA LEU A 260 15.47 -0.93 -3.48
C LEU A 260 15.89 -0.68 -4.93
N TYR A 261 16.52 0.47 -5.19
CA TYR A 261 17.03 0.81 -6.51
C TYR A 261 18.15 -0.16 -6.93
N ASN A 262 19.11 -0.45 -6.05
CA ASN A 262 20.29 -1.26 -6.38
C ASN A 262 20.07 -2.78 -6.28
N ALA A 263 19.03 -3.25 -5.59
CA ALA A 263 18.71 -4.66 -5.35
C ALA A 263 18.65 -5.47 -6.65
N TRP A 264 18.22 -4.84 -7.74
CA TRP A 264 18.08 -5.48 -9.04
C TRP A 264 19.42 -5.86 -9.67
N LYS A 265 20.50 -5.13 -9.38
CA LYS A 265 21.85 -5.56 -9.79
C LYS A 265 22.21 -6.88 -9.11
N THR A 266 21.95 -6.99 -7.81
CA THR A 266 22.15 -8.21 -7.03
C THR A 266 21.31 -9.37 -7.58
N VAL A 267 20.03 -9.14 -7.88
CA VAL A 267 19.16 -10.17 -8.49
C VAL A 267 19.70 -10.61 -9.86
N SER A 268 20.18 -9.68 -10.68
CA SER A 268 20.80 -10.01 -11.97
C SER A 268 22.04 -10.90 -11.80
N GLU A 269 22.92 -10.57 -10.86
CA GLU A 269 24.13 -11.35 -10.58
C GLU A 269 23.80 -12.77 -10.10
N VAL A 270 22.81 -12.92 -9.20
CA VAL A 270 22.34 -14.23 -8.73
C VAL A 270 21.75 -15.04 -9.90
N LEU A 271 20.96 -14.42 -10.77
CA LEU A 271 20.40 -15.11 -11.93
C LEU A 271 21.45 -15.47 -12.98
N ALA A 272 22.42 -14.60 -13.24
CA ALA A 272 23.51 -14.89 -14.17
C ALA A 272 24.38 -16.05 -13.66
N HIS A 273 24.59 -16.14 -12.34
CA HIS A 273 25.23 -17.28 -11.71
C HIS A 273 24.41 -18.57 -11.86
N ASP A 274 23.10 -18.51 -11.60
CA ASP A 274 22.21 -19.68 -11.66
C ASP A 274 21.95 -20.20 -13.08
N LEU A 275 21.89 -19.31 -14.07
CA LEU A 275 21.53 -19.62 -15.46
C LEU A 275 22.73 -19.71 -16.42
N GLY A 276 23.88 -19.13 -16.03
CA GLY A 276 25.11 -19.08 -16.82
C GLY A 276 25.39 -17.70 -17.45
N GLU A 277 26.66 -17.28 -17.44
CA GLU A 277 27.07 -15.91 -17.83
C GLU A 277 26.80 -15.52 -19.29
N ARG A 278 26.61 -16.50 -20.19
CA ARG A 278 26.34 -16.22 -21.62
C ARG A 278 25.05 -15.43 -21.83
N ASP A 279 24.10 -15.55 -20.91
CA ASP A 279 22.80 -14.87 -20.97
C ASP A 279 22.78 -13.52 -20.22
N LYS A 280 23.91 -13.09 -19.63
CA LYS A 280 23.97 -11.93 -18.72
C LYS A 280 23.37 -10.65 -19.32
N THR A 281 23.68 -10.31 -20.57
CA THR A 281 23.12 -9.11 -21.21
C THR A 281 21.59 -9.17 -21.36
N SER A 282 21.04 -10.36 -21.62
CA SER A 282 19.59 -10.55 -21.71
C SER A 282 18.94 -10.49 -20.33
N ILE A 283 19.59 -11.08 -19.31
CA ILE A 283 19.18 -11.01 -17.91
C ILE A 283 19.17 -9.56 -17.43
N ASP A 284 20.25 -8.80 -17.65
CA ASP A 284 20.36 -7.39 -17.27
C ASP A 284 19.23 -6.56 -17.89
N ARG A 285 18.93 -6.76 -19.18
CA ARG A 285 17.82 -6.06 -19.85
C ARG A 285 16.48 -6.38 -19.22
N MET A 286 16.19 -7.65 -18.93
CA MET A 286 14.92 -8.05 -18.30
C MET A 286 14.81 -7.51 -16.87
N ILE A 287 15.90 -7.56 -16.10
CA ILE A 287 15.94 -7.08 -14.73
C ILE A 287 15.76 -5.57 -14.64
N MET A 288 16.31 -4.81 -15.60
CA MET A 288 16.01 -3.38 -15.72
C MET A 288 14.51 -3.10 -15.97
N GLN A 289 13.81 -3.95 -16.71
CA GLN A 289 12.36 -3.82 -16.89
C GLN A 289 11.62 -4.14 -15.58
N ILE A 290 12.05 -5.18 -14.86
CA ILE A 290 11.48 -5.56 -13.58
C ILE A 290 11.64 -4.45 -12.54
N GLN A 291 12.80 -3.80 -12.47
CA GLN A 291 13.03 -2.66 -11.57
C GLN A 291 11.97 -1.56 -11.75
N ARG A 292 11.59 -1.28 -13.00
CA ARG A 292 10.56 -0.28 -13.32
C ARG A 292 9.16 -0.84 -13.04
N TYR A 293 8.93 -2.11 -13.37
CA TYR A 293 7.69 -2.83 -13.08
C TYR A 293 7.33 -2.77 -11.60
N VAL A 294 8.27 -3.05 -10.70
CA VAL A 294 8.02 -3.03 -9.24
C VAL A 294 7.94 -1.61 -8.65
N GLY A 295 8.19 -0.59 -9.47
CA GLY A 295 8.18 0.80 -9.05
C GLY A 295 9.41 1.25 -8.25
N ALA A 296 10.54 0.51 -8.29
CA ALA A 296 11.78 0.89 -7.62
C ALA A 296 12.50 2.06 -8.32
N ALA A 297 12.16 2.32 -9.58
CA ALA A 297 12.56 3.52 -10.32
C ALA A 297 11.32 4.18 -10.94
N ASP A 298 11.23 5.51 -10.85
CA ASP A 298 10.17 6.28 -11.49
C ASP A 298 10.33 6.27 -13.03
N LEU A 299 9.21 6.14 -13.75
CA LEU A 299 9.18 6.41 -15.19
C LEU A 299 9.29 7.91 -15.45
N ILE A 300 10.25 8.31 -16.28
CA ILE A 300 10.49 9.72 -16.61
C ILE A 300 10.44 9.95 -18.11
N VAL A 301 9.99 11.13 -18.52
CA VAL A 301 9.96 11.52 -19.92
C VAL A 301 11.38 11.80 -20.40
N LYS A 302 11.79 11.15 -21.49
CA LYS A 302 13.08 11.38 -22.14
C LYS A 302 12.95 12.27 -23.35
N GLN A 303 11.86 12.12 -24.10
CA GLN A 303 11.52 12.97 -25.23
C GLN A 303 10.00 13.14 -25.28
N ALA A 304 9.54 14.32 -25.67
CA ALA A 304 8.12 14.61 -25.85
C ALA A 304 7.94 15.48 -27.09
N ILE A 305 6.87 15.20 -27.85
CA ILE A 305 6.45 16.04 -28.97
C ILE A 305 5.06 16.57 -28.66
N SER A 306 4.96 17.90 -28.63
CA SER A 306 3.73 18.63 -28.40
C SER A 306 2.94 18.78 -29.71
N PRO A 307 1.60 18.71 -29.66
CA PRO A 307 0.75 18.83 -30.84
C PRO A 307 0.94 20.11 -31.67
N ASN A 308 1.50 21.17 -31.07
CA ASN A 308 1.67 22.51 -31.67
C ASN A 308 3.13 23.00 -31.65
N ASN A 309 4.14 22.14 -31.43
CA ASN A 309 5.55 22.54 -31.26
C ASN A 309 5.82 23.61 -30.17
N HIS A 310 4.87 23.87 -29.27
CA HIS A 310 5.14 24.65 -28.07
C HIS A 310 6.09 23.88 -27.15
N TYR A 311 7.03 24.60 -26.55
CA TYR A 311 7.96 24.04 -25.57
C TYR A 311 7.17 23.43 -24.41
N MET A 312 7.21 22.11 -24.29
CA MET A 312 6.67 21.37 -23.15
C MET A 312 7.82 21.12 -22.18
N ASP A 313 7.75 21.72 -20.98
CA ASP A 313 8.73 21.48 -19.92
C ASP A 313 8.44 20.16 -19.18
N TRP A 314 8.38 19.07 -19.96
CA TRP A 314 8.12 17.71 -19.45
C TRP A 314 9.38 16.85 -19.47
N ILE A 315 10.44 17.25 -20.16
CA ILE A 315 11.65 16.45 -20.27
C ILE A 315 12.27 16.28 -18.88
N ASN A 316 12.58 15.03 -18.51
CA ASN A 316 12.99 14.58 -17.19
C ASN A 316 11.92 14.62 -16.09
N GLU A 317 10.69 15.02 -16.40
CA GLU A 317 9.59 14.93 -15.44
C GLU A 317 9.07 13.50 -15.28
N LYS A 318 8.57 13.23 -14.07
CA LYS A 318 8.03 11.91 -13.72
C LYS A 318 6.63 11.74 -14.34
N LEU A 319 6.39 10.61 -15.00
CA LEU A 319 5.16 10.37 -15.76
C LEU A 319 3.89 10.57 -14.90
N HIS A 320 3.90 10.10 -13.65
CA HIS A 320 2.77 10.27 -12.74
C HIS A 320 2.44 11.73 -12.43
N ARG A 321 3.44 12.64 -12.44
CA ARG A 321 3.23 14.07 -12.22
C ARG A 321 2.58 14.72 -13.44
N ILE A 322 2.99 14.31 -14.64
CA ILE A 322 2.40 14.78 -15.90
C ILE A 322 0.94 14.35 -16.00
N ILE A 323 0.64 13.05 -15.75
CA ILE A 323 -0.73 12.53 -15.77
C ILE A 323 -1.59 13.32 -14.78
N LEU A 324 -1.14 13.48 -13.54
CA LEU A 324 -1.90 14.20 -12.52
C LEU A 324 -2.06 15.70 -12.83
N GLY A 325 -0.99 16.35 -13.29
CA GLY A 325 -1.00 17.77 -13.64
C GLY A 325 -2.01 18.06 -14.75
N LEU A 326 -2.01 17.24 -15.78
CA LEU A 326 -2.95 17.34 -16.89
C LEU A 326 -4.38 16.96 -16.50
N ALA A 327 -4.57 15.93 -15.67
CA ALA A 327 -5.90 15.49 -15.23
C ALA A 327 -6.61 16.55 -14.37
N ASN A 328 -5.85 17.41 -13.69
CA ASN A 328 -6.36 18.54 -12.91
C ASN A 328 -6.69 19.77 -13.77
N GLU A 329 -6.39 19.77 -15.06
CA GLU A 329 -6.81 20.83 -15.97
C GLU A 329 -8.31 20.72 -16.32
N LYS A 330 -8.85 21.76 -16.99
CA LYS A 330 -10.28 21.80 -17.35
C LYS A 330 -10.69 20.78 -18.42
N GLN A 331 -9.75 20.23 -19.17
CA GLN A 331 -10.02 19.29 -20.26
C GLN A 331 -9.61 17.88 -19.83
N PRO A 332 -10.48 16.87 -20.02
CA PRO A 332 -10.13 15.49 -19.73
C PRO A 332 -9.00 15.03 -20.64
N ILE A 333 -8.15 14.15 -20.11
CA ILE A 333 -7.04 13.54 -20.85
C ILE A 333 -7.27 12.07 -21.11
N ALA A 334 -6.85 11.59 -22.27
CA ALA A 334 -6.67 10.18 -22.54
C ALA A 334 -5.20 9.80 -22.28
N VAL A 335 -4.96 8.70 -21.57
CA VAL A 335 -3.64 8.10 -21.39
C VAL A 335 -3.61 6.79 -22.15
N VAL A 336 -2.76 6.72 -23.17
CA VAL A 336 -2.68 5.60 -24.12
C VAL A 336 -1.27 5.00 -24.07
N PRO A 337 -1.03 3.99 -23.22
CA PRO A 337 0.22 3.24 -23.18
C PRO A 337 0.32 2.27 -24.38
N ASP A 338 1.52 2.11 -24.93
CA ASP A 338 1.85 1.01 -25.86
C ASP A 338 2.00 -0.34 -25.15
N THR A 339 2.26 -1.42 -25.90
CA THR A 339 2.48 -2.75 -25.32
C THR A 339 3.64 -2.76 -24.32
N ASN A 340 4.75 -2.09 -24.64
CA ASN A 340 5.95 -2.11 -23.81
C ASN A 340 5.73 -1.48 -22.43
N LEU A 341 4.84 -0.50 -22.31
CA LEU A 341 4.53 0.16 -21.04
C LEU A 341 4.01 -0.79 -19.96
N PHE A 342 3.31 -1.87 -20.33
CA PHE A 342 2.84 -2.87 -19.38
C PHE A 342 4.00 -3.70 -18.78
N TYR A 343 5.08 -3.91 -19.54
CA TYR A 343 6.31 -4.53 -19.04
C TYR A 343 7.15 -3.57 -18.19
N GLN A 344 6.97 -2.26 -18.38
CA GLN A 344 7.83 -1.22 -17.82
C GLN A 344 7.23 -0.55 -16.57
N GLY A 345 6.03 -0.94 -16.14
CA GLY A 345 5.45 -0.44 -14.88
C GLY A 345 4.50 0.75 -15.01
N ILE A 346 3.74 0.86 -16.10
CA ILE A 346 2.67 1.88 -16.20
C ILE A 346 1.70 1.84 -15.02
N HIS A 347 1.36 0.64 -14.53
CA HIS A 347 0.51 0.46 -13.34
C HIS A 347 1.08 1.15 -12.10
N MET A 348 2.41 1.20 -11.93
CA MET A 348 3.06 1.91 -10.82
C MET A 348 3.04 3.43 -11.00
N ALA A 349 3.14 3.93 -12.24
CA ALA A 349 2.96 5.36 -12.51
C ALA A 349 1.51 5.79 -12.21
N LEU A 350 0.52 4.98 -12.60
CA LEU A 350 -0.89 5.22 -12.27
C LEU A 350 -1.14 5.12 -10.77
N LEU A 351 -0.56 4.13 -10.09
CA LEU A 351 -0.61 4.02 -8.63
C LEU A 351 -0.08 5.28 -7.97
N LYS A 352 1.10 5.76 -8.36
CA LYS A 352 1.71 6.95 -7.77
C LYS A 352 0.91 8.23 -8.04
N ALA A 353 0.27 8.33 -9.20
CA ALA A 353 -0.66 9.41 -9.49
C ALA A 353 -1.92 9.32 -8.62
N SER A 354 -2.51 8.12 -8.47
CA SER A 354 -3.68 7.87 -7.63
C SER A 354 -3.41 8.12 -6.13
N ILE A 355 -2.20 7.81 -5.66
CA ILE A 355 -1.71 8.14 -4.32
C ILE A 355 -1.69 9.65 -4.11
N ARG A 356 -1.15 10.38 -5.08
CA ARG A 356 -1.05 11.85 -5.02
C ARG A 356 -2.39 12.56 -5.23
N SER A 357 -3.37 11.92 -5.88
CA SER A 357 -4.75 12.41 -5.90
C SER A 357 -5.54 12.02 -4.64
N GLY A 358 -4.90 11.39 -3.66
CA GLY A 358 -5.51 10.99 -2.40
C GLY A 358 -6.50 9.83 -2.54
N SER A 359 -6.37 8.97 -3.56
CA SER A 359 -7.21 7.78 -3.75
C SER A 359 -6.39 6.62 -4.34
N PRO A 360 -5.51 5.96 -3.55
CA PRO A 360 -4.66 4.88 -4.04
C PRO A 360 -5.46 3.73 -4.65
N TRP A 361 -4.98 3.18 -5.76
CA TRP A 361 -5.64 2.10 -6.49
C TRP A 361 -7.07 2.45 -6.94
N SER A 362 -7.26 3.70 -7.36
CA SER A 362 -8.52 4.19 -7.93
C SER A 362 -8.25 4.98 -9.20
N SER A 363 -9.28 5.10 -10.05
CA SER A 363 -9.28 5.96 -11.24
C SER A 363 -8.89 7.39 -10.89
N ILE A 364 -8.11 8.03 -11.76
CA ILE A 364 -7.68 9.41 -11.61
C ILE A 364 -8.74 10.31 -12.24
N ARG A 365 -9.41 11.14 -11.44
CA ARG A 365 -10.44 12.07 -11.94
C ARG A 365 -9.85 12.97 -13.02
N GLY A 366 -10.53 13.09 -14.16
CA GLY A 366 -10.08 13.89 -15.30
C GLY A 366 -9.12 13.16 -16.25
N ALA A 367 -8.79 11.89 -15.99
CA ALA A 367 -8.02 11.03 -16.88
C ALA A 367 -8.76 9.74 -17.23
N THR A 368 -8.90 9.46 -18.52
CA THR A 368 -9.33 8.16 -19.05
C THR A 368 -8.09 7.36 -19.42
N ILE A 369 -7.95 6.16 -18.87
CA ILE A 369 -6.86 5.25 -19.23
C ILE A 369 -7.36 4.28 -20.29
N TYR A 370 -6.59 4.05 -21.34
CA TYR A 370 -6.93 3.10 -22.39
C TYR A 370 -5.97 1.91 -22.41
N VAL A 371 -6.48 0.72 -22.71
CA VAL A 371 -5.69 -0.49 -22.97
C VAL A 371 -5.90 -0.90 -24.43
N PRO A 372 -4.87 -0.87 -25.28
CA PRO A 372 -4.95 -1.36 -26.65
C PRO A 372 -5.30 -2.85 -26.73
N LYS A 373 -6.24 -3.21 -27.62
CA LYS A 373 -6.60 -4.62 -27.84
C LYS A 373 -5.43 -5.43 -28.41
N CYS A 374 -4.59 -4.83 -29.25
CA CYS A 374 -3.38 -5.43 -29.79
C CYS A 374 -2.36 -5.75 -28.68
N ALA A 375 -2.20 -4.87 -27.69
CA ALA A 375 -1.30 -5.09 -26.55
C ALA A 375 -1.80 -6.23 -25.67
N GLU A 376 -3.11 -6.27 -25.38
CA GLU A 376 -3.73 -7.38 -24.67
C GLU A 376 -3.51 -8.71 -25.38
N THR A 377 -3.70 -8.74 -26.70
CA THR A 377 -3.54 -9.94 -27.51
C THR A 377 -2.08 -10.40 -27.54
N GLU A 378 -1.13 -9.49 -27.71
CA GLU A 378 0.30 -9.80 -27.75
C GLU A 378 0.81 -10.34 -26.41
N ILE A 379 0.46 -9.68 -25.30
CA ILE A 379 0.88 -10.11 -23.96
C ILE A 379 0.29 -11.48 -23.62
N ASN A 380 -1.00 -11.70 -23.90
CA ASN A 380 -1.65 -12.98 -23.66
C ASN A 380 -1.08 -14.09 -24.56
N GLY A 381 -0.76 -13.77 -25.81
CA GLY A 381 -0.07 -14.68 -26.74
C GLY A 381 1.28 -15.13 -26.18
N LYS A 382 2.12 -14.20 -25.70
CA LYS A 382 3.41 -14.53 -25.07
C LYS A 382 3.27 -15.42 -23.84
N VAL A 383 2.25 -15.22 -23.00
CA VAL A 383 1.99 -16.10 -21.85
C VAL A 383 1.59 -17.50 -22.29
N ALA A 384 0.82 -17.63 -23.38
CA ALA A 384 0.36 -18.91 -23.90
C ALA A 384 1.47 -19.69 -24.65
N GLU A 385 2.35 -18.99 -25.36
CA GLU A 385 3.45 -19.58 -26.14
C GLU A 385 4.61 -20.07 -25.28
N LEU A 386 4.87 -19.41 -24.15
CA LEU A 386 6.01 -19.70 -23.30
C LEU A 386 5.73 -20.88 -22.36
N ASN A 387 6.65 -21.86 -22.36
CA ASN A 387 6.53 -23.04 -21.51
C ASN A 387 7.01 -22.73 -20.07
N VAL A 388 6.11 -22.90 -19.09
CA VAL A 388 6.39 -22.73 -17.64
C VAL A 388 7.43 -23.72 -17.13
N GLU A 389 7.51 -24.90 -17.75
CA GLU A 389 8.43 -25.97 -17.39
C GLU A 389 9.80 -25.81 -18.05
N ALA A 390 9.94 -24.88 -19.00
CA ALA A 390 11.24 -24.57 -19.56
C ALA A 390 12.13 -23.90 -18.50
N GLY A 391 13.33 -24.45 -18.28
CA GLY A 391 14.35 -23.83 -17.45
C GLY A 391 15.00 -22.61 -18.12
N GLY A 392 15.98 -22.02 -17.45
CA GLY A 392 16.80 -20.97 -18.08
C GLY A 392 16.07 -19.66 -18.33
N LEU A 393 16.51 -18.96 -19.37
CA LEU A 393 15.99 -17.64 -19.79
C LEU A 393 14.50 -17.65 -20.18
N GLN A 394 13.99 -18.79 -20.64
CA GLN A 394 12.58 -18.94 -21.01
C GLN A 394 11.67 -18.80 -19.78
N LYS A 395 12.06 -19.36 -18.62
CA LYS A 395 11.34 -19.16 -17.36
C LYS A 395 11.26 -17.67 -16.99
N VAL A 396 12.37 -16.95 -17.14
CA VAL A 396 12.42 -15.51 -16.83
C VAL A 396 11.49 -14.71 -17.75
N SER A 397 11.53 -15.03 -19.04
CA SER A 397 10.66 -14.42 -20.06
C SER A 397 9.18 -14.72 -19.79
N TYR A 398 8.86 -15.94 -19.35
CA TYR A 398 7.51 -16.34 -18.98
C TYR A 398 6.99 -15.53 -17.78
N ILE A 399 7.79 -15.42 -16.72
CA ILE A 399 7.44 -14.62 -15.55
C ILE A 399 7.21 -13.15 -15.95
N MET A 400 8.04 -12.59 -16.84
CA MET A 400 7.84 -11.24 -17.36
C MET A 400 6.54 -11.06 -18.13
N ALA A 401 6.20 -11.99 -19.03
CA ALA A 401 4.93 -11.97 -19.75
C ALA A 401 3.74 -12.07 -18.77
N LEU A 402 3.85 -12.93 -17.75
CA LEU A 402 2.85 -13.09 -16.72
C LEU A 402 2.67 -11.80 -15.90
N LEU A 403 3.76 -11.14 -15.50
CA LEU A 403 3.73 -9.86 -14.78
C LEU A 403 3.11 -8.75 -15.63
N ALA A 404 3.41 -8.67 -16.92
CA ALA A 404 2.79 -7.71 -17.83
C ALA A 404 1.28 -7.96 -18.00
N ASN A 405 0.86 -9.23 -18.12
CA ASN A 405 -0.55 -9.62 -18.10
C ASN A 405 -1.23 -9.14 -16.80
N ARG A 406 -0.55 -9.30 -15.65
CA ARG A 406 -1.05 -8.81 -14.37
C ARG A 406 -1.17 -7.30 -14.29
N ALA A 407 -0.21 -6.55 -14.81
CA ALA A 407 -0.30 -5.09 -14.87
C ALA A 407 -1.47 -4.62 -15.75
N LEU A 408 -1.75 -5.32 -16.85
CA LEU A 408 -2.89 -5.02 -17.72
C LEU A 408 -4.23 -5.22 -16.99
N LEU A 409 -4.40 -6.38 -16.33
CA LEU A 409 -5.60 -6.68 -15.55
C LEU A 409 -5.78 -5.69 -14.40
N GLU A 410 -4.69 -5.35 -13.72
CA GLU A 410 -4.67 -4.34 -12.66
C GLU A 410 -5.11 -2.98 -13.18
N THR A 411 -4.63 -2.60 -14.36
CA THR A 411 -4.95 -1.31 -14.98
C THR A 411 -6.43 -1.18 -15.30
N LYS A 412 -7.03 -2.25 -15.83
CA LYS A 412 -8.48 -2.33 -16.04
C LYS A 412 -9.26 -2.29 -14.73
N TYR A 413 -8.83 -3.06 -13.73
CA TYR A 413 -9.56 -3.24 -12.48
C TYR A 413 -9.54 -2.00 -11.56
N TYR A 414 -8.36 -1.43 -11.28
CA TYR A 414 -8.25 -0.31 -10.33
C TYR A 414 -8.40 1.07 -10.99
N TYR A 415 -7.95 1.22 -12.24
CA TYR A 415 -7.94 2.54 -12.90
C TYR A 415 -9.08 2.70 -13.91
N GLY A 416 -10.01 1.73 -13.97
CA GLY A 416 -11.19 1.79 -14.83
C GLY A 416 -10.85 1.87 -16.32
N ALA A 417 -9.74 1.27 -16.73
CA ALA A 417 -9.22 1.48 -18.07
C ALA A 417 -10.15 0.90 -19.16
N GLU A 418 -10.44 1.71 -20.16
CA GLU A 418 -11.26 1.35 -21.31
C GLU A 418 -10.47 0.59 -22.37
N THR A 419 -11.15 -0.19 -23.21
CA THR A 419 -10.48 -0.86 -24.32
C THR A 419 -10.35 0.08 -25.51
N LEU A 420 -9.13 0.32 -25.97
CA LEU A 420 -8.89 0.96 -27.27
C LEU A 420 -8.92 -0.11 -28.36
N TYR A 421 -9.79 0.06 -29.35
CA TYR A 421 -10.02 -0.90 -30.45
C TYR A 421 -8.90 -0.93 -31.50
N ALA A 422 -7.65 -0.65 -31.09
CA ALA A 422 -6.46 -0.89 -31.88
C ALA A 422 -6.20 -2.40 -31.94
N VAL A 423 -6.47 -3.03 -33.09
CA VAL A 423 -6.42 -4.50 -33.27
C VAL A 423 -5.29 -4.99 -34.18
N ALA A 424 -4.69 -4.10 -34.98
CA ALA A 424 -3.69 -4.48 -35.97
C ALA A 424 -2.29 -4.62 -35.36
N GLN A 425 -1.47 -5.46 -35.98
CA GLN A 425 -0.02 -5.56 -35.70
C GLN A 425 0.77 -4.83 -36.80
N PRO A 426 1.85 -4.10 -36.46
CA PRO A 426 2.39 -3.88 -35.12
C PRO A 426 1.51 -2.95 -34.26
N CYS A 427 1.37 -3.29 -32.97
CA CYS A 427 0.43 -2.62 -32.07
C CYS A 427 0.71 -1.10 -31.97
N GLU A 428 1.97 -0.69 -31.99
CA GLU A 428 2.39 0.70 -31.88
C GLU A 428 1.83 1.56 -33.02
N VAL A 429 1.68 1.00 -34.23
CA VAL A 429 1.08 1.70 -35.36
C VAL A 429 -0.44 1.75 -35.23
N SER A 430 -1.07 0.64 -34.82
CA SER A 430 -2.52 0.60 -34.66
C SER A 430 -3.01 1.57 -33.58
N VAL A 431 -2.27 1.68 -32.47
CA VAL A 431 -2.58 2.59 -31.37
C VAL A 431 -2.49 4.05 -31.82
N ALA A 432 -1.49 4.39 -32.64
CA ALA A 432 -1.32 5.74 -33.15
C ALA A 432 -2.51 6.23 -33.99
N VAL A 433 -3.12 5.35 -34.79
CA VAL A 433 -4.31 5.68 -35.60
C VAL A 433 -5.51 5.94 -34.70
N GLU A 434 -5.80 5.01 -33.79
CA GLU A 434 -6.97 5.08 -32.90
C GLU A 434 -6.84 6.18 -31.84
N ALA A 435 -5.64 6.51 -31.38
CA ALA A 435 -5.42 7.56 -30.38
C ALA A 435 -5.96 8.93 -30.84
N SER A 436 -5.91 9.21 -32.15
CA SER A 436 -6.37 10.49 -32.70
C SER A 436 -7.90 10.65 -32.70
N THR A 437 -8.66 9.55 -32.65
CA THR A 437 -10.12 9.52 -32.75
C THR A 437 -10.83 9.57 -31.40
N LEU A 438 -10.08 9.40 -30.30
CA LEU A 438 -10.58 9.41 -28.93
C LEU A 438 -11.37 10.69 -28.61
N PRO A 439 -12.41 10.69 -27.77
CA PRO A 439 -13.24 11.88 -27.51
C PRO A 439 -12.55 12.96 -26.66
N GLU A 440 -11.51 12.61 -25.90
CA GLU A 440 -10.83 13.53 -24.98
C GLU A 440 -10.16 14.70 -25.71
N GLY A 441 -10.06 15.83 -25.00
CA GLY A 441 -9.48 17.07 -25.53
C GLY A 441 -7.96 17.03 -25.66
N ARG A 442 -7.30 16.11 -24.93
CA ARG A 442 -5.87 15.83 -25.02
C ARG A 442 -5.62 14.33 -24.92
N VAL A 443 -4.65 13.85 -25.69
CA VAL A 443 -4.26 12.44 -25.73
C VAL A 443 -2.77 12.33 -25.48
N LEU A 444 -2.38 11.58 -24.45
CA LEU A 444 -1.01 11.19 -24.16
C LEU A 444 -0.75 9.82 -24.75
N LEU A 445 -0.03 9.77 -25.86
CA LEU A 445 0.45 8.52 -26.45
C LEU A 445 1.86 8.23 -25.92
N ILE A 446 2.02 7.13 -25.18
CA ILE A 446 3.24 6.89 -24.39
C ILE A 446 3.87 5.55 -24.77
N THR A 447 5.18 5.56 -25.01
CA THR A 447 5.97 4.37 -25.30
C THR A 447 7.30 4.34 -24.56
N ALA A 448 7.75 3.14 -24.22
CA ALA A 448 9.10 2.88 -23.72
C ALA A 448 10.03 2.32 -24.81
N ASP A 449 9.56 2.23 -26.06
CA ASP A 449 10.33 1.85 -27.23
C ASP A 449 10.65 3.09 -28.08
N HIS A 450 11.94 3.40 -28.17
CA HIS A 450 12.42 4.52 -28.98
C HIS A 450 12.13 4.33 -30.48
N LYS A 451 12.05 3.07 -30.97
CA LYS A 451 11.68 2.80 -32.36
C LYS A 451 10.23 3.16 -32.64
N ALA A 452 9.33 2.77 -31.74
CA ALA A 452 7.92 3.14 -31.79
C ALA A 452 7.75 4.66 -31.75
N PHE A 453 8.46 5.33 -30.83
CA PHE A 453 8.44 6.78 -30.72
C PHE A 453 8.86 7.46 -32.03
N ASN A 454 9.99 7.06 -32.60
CA ASN A 454 10.50 7.60 -33.87
C ASN A 454 9.50 7.37 -35.01
N ALA A 455 8.88 6.19 -35.09
CA ALA A 455 7.87 5.89 -36.09
C ALA A 455 6.67 6.83 -35.98
N TRP A 456 6.20 7.14 -34.77
CA TRP A 456 5.10 8.11 -34.56
C TRP A 456 5.45 9.52 -35.05
N GLN A 457 6.71 9.94 -34.92
CA GLN A 457 7.17 11.21 -35.48
C GLN A 457 7.13 11.18 -37.01
N THR A 458 7.69 10.12 -37.61
CA THR A 458 7.75 9.97 -39.06
C THR A 458 6.35 9.91 -39.68
N LEU A 459 5.41 9.26 -38.99
CA LEU A 459 4.01 9.14 -39.41
C LEU A 459 3.16 10.38 -39.06
N ASN A 460 3.75 11.42 -38.48
CA ASN A 460 3.08 12.66 -38.09
C ASN A 460 1.86 12.43 -37.19
N VAL A 461 1.99 11.52 -36.23
CA VAL A 461 0.93 11.15 -35.26
C VAL A 461 0.77 12.23 -34.19
N CYS A 462 1.89 12.84 -33.78
CA CYS A 462 2.02 13.73 -32.63
C CYS A 462 1.52 15.17 -32.93
N ARG A 463 0.27 15.29 -33.37
CA ARG A 463 -0.33 16.55 -33.86
C ARG A 463 -1.74 16.76 -33.31
N GLY A 464 -2.22 18.01 -33.39
CA GLY A 464 -3.59 18.38 -33.00
C GLY A 464 -3.82 18.27 -31.49
N LYS A 465 -4.30 17.12 -31.02
CA LYS A 465 -4.52 16.84 -29.58
C LYS A 465 -3.63 15.74 -29.01
N VAL A 466 -2.83 15.08 -29.86
CA VAL A 466 -1.99 13.94 -29.48
C VAL A 466 -0.58 14.41 -29.14
N SER A 467 -0.20 14.27 -27.89
CA SER A 467 1.17 14.41 -27.41
C SER A 467 1.83 13.04 -27.37
N CYS A 468 2.93 12.86 -28.10
CA CYS A 468 3.71 11.64 -28.04
C CYS A 468 4.82 11.77 -27.00
N ILE A 469 5.01 10.74 -26.18
CA ILE A 469 6.00 10.72 -25.10
C ILE A 469 6.81 9.43 -25.19
N TYR A 470 8.13 9.58 -25.27
CA TYR A 470 9.06 8.49 -25.01
C TYR A 470 9.51 8.53 -23.56
N ILE A 471 9.28 7.43 -22.85
CA ILE A 471 9.67 7.29 -21.46
C ILE A 471 10.95 6.47 -21.31
N GLY A 472 11.76 6.88 -20.35
CA GLY A 472 12.81 6.07 -19.75
C GLY A 472 12.53 5.90 -18.27
N HIS A 473 13.61 5.78 -17.49
CA HIS A 473 13.53 5.69 -16.04
C HIS A 473 14.46 6.69 -15.38
N SER A 474 14.11 7.05 -14.16
CA SER A 474 14.94 7.81 -13.25
C SER A 474 16.24 7.04 -12.95
N SER A 475 17.35 7.77 -12.91
CA SER A 475 18.61 7.29 -12.33
C SER A 475 18.71 7.59 -10.84
N LYS A 476 17.67 8.19 -10.26
CA LYS A 476 17.57 8.53 -8.84
C LYS A 476 16.68 7.52 -8.10
N PRO A 477 17.04 7.15 -6.85
CA PRO A 477 16.19 6.39 -5.95
C PRO A 477 14.82 7.02 -5.71
N LEU A 478 13.95 6.27 -5.04
CA LEU A 478 12.66 6.78 -4.59
C LEU A 478 12.82 7.88 -3.53
N GLU A 479 11.92 8.85 -3.61
CA GLU A 479 11.79 9.96 -2.67
C GLU A 479 11.01 9.46 -1.44
N THR A 480 11.63 9.51 -0.25
CA THR A 480 11.10 8.99 1.04
C THR A 480 11.01 10.07 2.14
N ASP A 481 11.25 11.34 1.76
CA ASP A 481 11.14 12.52 2.62
C ASP A 481 9.70 12.82 3.04
N THR A 482 8.73 12.49 2.18
CA THR A 482 7.30 12.66 2.42
C THR A 482 6.64 11.35 2.83
N ILE A 483 5.53 11.45 3.57
CA ILE A 483 4.72 10.30 3.97
C ILE A 483 4.18 9.50 2.77
N TYR A 484 3.82 10.20 1.68
CA TYR A 484 3.43 9.59 0.39
C TYR A 484 4.59 8.82 -0.25
N GLY A 485 5.80 9.38 -0.17
CA GLY A 485 7.03 8.75 -0.61
C GLY A 485 7.31 7.44 0.13
N ARG A 486 7.23 7.46 1.48
CA ARG A 486 7.39 6.27 2.32
C ARG A 486 6.33 5.21 2.08
N PHE A 487 5.07 5.63 1.88
CA PHE A 487 4.00 4.71 1.51
C PHE A 487 4.29 4.01 0.18
N TYR A 488 4.64 4.78 -0.85
CA TYR A 488 5.00 4.22 -2.15
C TYR A 488 6.23 3.31 -2.08
N ALA A 489 7.25 3.68 -1.31
CA ALA A 489 8.43 2.84 -1.08
C ALA A 489 8.08 1.53 -0.36
N SER A 490 7.07 1.53 0.53
CA SER A 490 6.57 0.31 1.19
C SER A 490 5.87 -0.63 0.18
N VAL A 491 5.14 -0.08 -0.79
CA VAL A 491 4.56 -0.87 -1.90
C VAL A 491 5.66 -1.44 -2.79
N ALA A 492 6.64 -0.61 -3.18
CA ALA A 492 7.77 -1.03 -4.00
C ALA A 492 8.61 -2.13 -3.30
N LEU A 493 8.81 -2.04 -1.99
CA LEU A 493 9.46 -3.07 -1.18
C LEU A 493 8.66 -4.39 -1.23
N SER A 494 7.35 -4.33 -1.04
CA SER A 494 6.48 -5.52 -1.11
C SER A 494 6.55 -6.19 -2.47
N LEU A 495 6.54 -5.40 -3.55
CA LEU A 495 6.64 -5.88 -4.92
C LEU A 495 8.05 -6.43 -5.25
N LEU A 496 9.11 -5.78 -4.79
CA LEU A 496 10.49 -6.28 -4.91
C LEU A 496 10.59 -7.69 -4.34
N VAL A 497 10.10 -7.87 -3.10
CA VAL A 497 10.16 -9.17 -2.41
C VAL A 497 9.32 -10.19 -3.15
N TYR A 498 8.07 -9.87 -3.50
CA TYR A 498 7.19 -10.78 -4.22
C TYR A 498 7.80 -11.21 -5.57
N VAL A 499 8.16 -10.25 -6.42
CA VAL A 499 8.63 -10.52 -7.78
C VAL A 499 9.96 -11.24 -7.75
N THR A 500 10.89 -10.86 -6.87
CA THR A 500 12.17 -11.56 -6.72
C THR A 500 11.96 -13.01 -6.30
N SER A 501 10.96 -13.29 -5.44
CA SER A 501 10.65 -14.65 -4.98
C SER A 501 10.10 -15.58 -6.07
N LEU A 502 9.68 -15.03 -7.22
CA LEU A 502 9.29 -15.82 -8.40
C LEU A 502 10.50 -16.40 -9.14
N PHE A 503 11.67 -15.76 -9.00
CA PHE A 503 12.91 -16.15 -9.68
C PHE A 503 13.85 -16.94 -8.76
N THR A 504 14.00 -16.49 -7.52
CA THR A 504 15.00 -16.98 -6.55
C THR A 504 14.37 -17.08 -5.17
N PRO A 505 14.78 -18.02 -4.30
CA PRO A 505 14.38 -18.04 -2.90
C PRO A 505 14.72 -16.74 -2.18
N ILE A 506 13.83 -16.31 -1.28
CA ILE A 506 14.07 -15.17 -0.39
C ILE A 506 13.96 -15.59 1.06
N THR A 507 14.81 -15.03 1.91
CA THR A 507 14.66 -15.08 3.36
C THR A 507 14.43 -13.68 3.90
N ILE A 508 13.46 -13.52 4.81
CA ILE A 508 13.22 -12.28 5.54
C ILE A 508 13.51 -12.57 7.02
N HIS A 509 14.45 -11.82 7.57
CA HIS A 509 14.78 -11.83 8.99
C HIS A 509 14.16 -10.58 9.62
N GLY A 510 13.20 -10.74 10.52
CA GLY A 510 12.74 -9.67 11.39
C GLY A 510 13.03 -10.01 12.85
N SER A 511 12.85 -9.04 13.76
CA SER A 511 13.22 -9.22 15.16
C SER A 511 12.44 -10.32 15.90
N LYS A 512 11.24 -10.71 15.46
CA LYS A 512 10.47 -11.80 16.08
C LYS A 512 10.76 -13.17 15.46
N SER A 513 11.02 -13.23 14.15
CA SER A 513 11.26 -14.50 13.47
C SER A 513 11.83 -14.35 12.07
N THR A 514 12.31 -15.47 11.55
CA THR A 514 12.78 -15.61 10.18
C THR A 514 11.79 -16.43 9.33
N VAL A 515 11.49 -15.97 8.11
CA VAL A 515 10.68 -16.69 7.12
C VAL A 515 11.40 -16.86 5.80
N ARG A 516 11.06 -17.94 5.10
CA ARG A 516 11.50 -18.25 3.74
C ARG A 516 10.33 -18.19 2.78
N LEU A 517 10.57 -17.55 1.64
CA LEU A 517 9.67 -17.42 0.51
C LEU A 517 10.20 -18.25 -0.66
N LEU A 518 9.33 -19.08 -1.22
CA LEU A 518 9.63 -19.92 -2.37
C LEU A 518 8.47 -19.86 -3.35
N VAL A 519 8.79 -19.90 -4.65
CA VAL A 519 7.78 -20.05 -5.69
C VAL A 519 7.05 -21.38 -5.50
N LYS A 520 5.72 -21.31 -5.35
CA LYS A 520 4.84 -22.48 -5.20
C LYS A 520 4.21 -22.89 -6.53
N SER A 521 3.77 -21.91 -7.33
CA SER A 521 3.14 -22.16 -8.63
C SER A 521 3.31 -20.98 -9.57
N LEU A 522 3.60 -21.30 -10.83
CA LEU A 522 3.62 -20.37 -11.98
C LEU A 522 2.63 -20.79 -13.08
N LYS A 523 1.71 -21.74 -12.81
CA LYS A 523 0.95 -22.45 -13.85
C LYS A 523 0.00 -21.55 -14.66
N GLY A 524 0.25 -21.43 -15.97
CA GLY A 524 -0.65 -20.84 -16.96
C GLY A 524 -1.09 -19.40 -16.66
N THR A 525 -2.27 -19.01 -17.16
CA THR A 525 -2.88 -17.68 -16.90
C THR A 525 -3.41 -17.53 -15.47
N THR A 526 -3.09 -18.43 -14.54
CA THR A 526 -3.47 -18.31 -13.12
C THR A 526 -2.47 -17.44 -12.35
N ALA A 527 -2.91 -16.85 -11.24
CA ALA A 527 -2.07 -15.93 -10.47
C ALA A 527 -0.84 -16.66 -9.91
N PRO A 528 0.38 -16.08 -10.05
CA PRO A 528 1.56 -16.67 -9.45
C PRO A 528 1.42 -16.77 -7.92
N VAL A 529 1.95 -17.83 -7.33
CA VAL A 529 1.82 -18.12 -5.89
C VAL A 529 3.19 -18.35 -5.26
N ILE A 530 3.42 -17.68 -4.14
CA ILE A 530 4.58 -17.83 -3.26
C ILE A 530 4.14 -18.56 -2.00
N SER A 531 4.90 -19.57 -1.57
CA SER A 531 4.76 -20.18 -0.25
C SER A 531 5.63 -19.46 0.76
N VAL A 532 5.10 -19.26 1.96
CA VAL A 532 5.81 -18.70 3.11
C VAL A 532 5.98 -19.79 4.16
N SER A 533 7.21 -19.97 4.64
CA SER A 533 7.54 -20.98 5.64
C SER A 533 8.44 -20.38 6.73
N LYS A 534 8.10 -20.61 8.00
CA LYS A 534 8.95 -20.18 9.12
C LYS A 534 10.22 -21.04 9.15
N ILE A 535 11.39 -20.41 9.22
CA ILE A 535 12.64 -21.11 9.49
C ILE A 535 12.71 -21.32 11.00
N LYS A 536 12.79 -22.58 11.45
CA LYS A 536 13.13 -22.86 12.85
C LYS A 536 14.60 -22.52 13.03
N GLU A 537 14.88 -21.49 13.82
CA GLU A 537 16.23 -21.27 14.32
C GLU A 537 16.56 -22.46 15.22
N LYS A 538 17.68 -23.14 14.93
CA LYS A 538 18.18 -24.18 15.83
C LYS A 538 18.69 -23.44 17.07
N GLU A 539 18.04 -23.65 18.20
CA GLU A 539 18.57 -23.30 19.52
C GLU A 539 19.92 -23.97 19.76
#